data_AF-A0A7Y0CCA3-F1
#
_entry.id   AF-A0A7Y0CCA3-F1
#
_cell.length_a   1.000
_cell.length_b   1.000
_cell.length_c   1.000
_cell.angle_alpha   90.00
_cell.angle_beta   90.00
_cell.angle_gamma   90.00
#
_symmetry.space_group_name_H-M   'P 1'
#
loop_
_entity.id
_entity.type
_entity.pdbx_description
1 polymer ?
#
loop_
_entity_poly.entity_id
_entity_poly.type
_entity_poly.pdbx_seq_one_letter_code
_entity_poly.pdbx_strand_id
1 'polypeptide(L)'
;MTESVNLKPSPTAVQTPAPAPEPLSADLSDKHTTSQALKGRKGLGRILNAAGYSLDGLLAAFKGEAAFRQLILLNLVMIPLAFLLDVSRAERAMMIAVLLLALIVELLNSAIEAAIDRISFALHPLSKQAKDMGSAAQLVALTLIFAVWAVILL
;
A
#
# COMPACT_ATOMS: atom_id res chain seq x y z
N MET A 1 70.25 -4.33 22.96
CA MET A 1 69.85 -4.24 24.38
C MET A 1 68.39 -3.78 24.40
N THR A 2 67.40 -4.55 23.93
CA THR A 2 66.76 -5.78 24.47
C THR A 2 66.33 -5.64 25.93
N GLU A 3 65.06 -5.29 26.15
CA GLU A 3 64.34 -5.63 27.38
C GLU A 3 63.11 -6.46 27.00
N SER A 4 63.05 -7.66 27.58
CA SER A 4 62.23 -8.79 27.18
C SER A 4 60.93 -8.81 27.97
N VAL A 5 59.81 -8.93 27.26
CA VAL A 5 58.47 -9.15 27.85
C VAL A 5 58.44 -10.51 28.56
N ASN A 6 58.21 -10.50 29.87
CA ASN A 6 58.09 -11.70 30.71
C ASN A 6 56.62 -12.14 30.79
N LEU A 7 56.23 -13.15 29.99
CA LEU A 7 54.92 -13.80 30.05
C LEU A 7 55.02 -15.07 30.90
N LYS A 8 54.32 -15.08 32.03
CA LYS A 8 54.13 -16.26 32.89
C LYS A 8 53.10 -17.21 32.25
N PRO A 9 53.32 -18.53 32.18
CA PRO A 9 52.33 -19.46 31.63
C PRO A 9 51.20 -19.74 32.64
N SER A 10 49.96 -19.83 32.13
CA SER A 10 48.77 -20.25 32.88
C SER A 10 48.64 -21.77 32.90
N PRO A 11 48.19 -22.41 33.99
CA PRO A 11 48.09 -23.86 34.10
C PRO A 11 46.89 -24.42 33.31
N THR A 12 47.14 -25.50 32.58
CA THR A 12 46.20 -26.29 31.79
C THR A 12 45.08 -26.89 32.66
N ALA A 13 43.82 -26.56 32.39
CA ALA A 13 42.66 -27.19 33.01
C ALA A 13 42.37 -28.55 32.33
N VAL A 14 42.39 -29.63 33.10
CA VAL A 14 41.99 -30.98 32.69
C VAL A 14 40.46 -31.04 32.64
N GLN A 15 39.88 -31.26 31.46
CA GLN A 15 38.44 -31.53 31.29
C GLN A 15 38.14 -33.01 31.53
N THR A 16 37.15 -33.31 32.39
CA THR A 16 36.56 -34.64 32.57
C THR A 16 35.25 -34.72 31.77
N PRO A 17 34.93 -35.81 31.06
CA PRO A 17 33.69 -35.92 30.28
C PRO A 17 32.46 -36.15 31.18
N ALA A 18 31.33 -35.53 30.83
CA ALA A 18 30.04 -35.66 31.53
C ALA A 18 29.31 -36.99 31.18
N PRO A 19 28.49 -37.54 32.11
CA PRO A 19 27.74 -38.79 31.89
C PRO A 19 26.48 -38.62 31.01
N ALA A 20 26.02 -39.71 30.40
CA ALA A 20 24.82 -39.78 29.55
C ALA A 20 23.61 -40.47 30.28
N PRO A 21 22.39 -40.53 29.71
CA PRO A 21 21.23 -39.65 29.95
C PRO A 21 20.04 -40.36 30.68
N GLU A 22 18.97 -39.63 31.03
CA GLU A 22 17.64 -40.22 31.35
C GLU A 22 16.50 -39.63 30.49
N PRO A 23 15.44 -40.41 30.16
CA PRO A 23 14.41 -40.00 29.21
C PRO A 23 13.20 -39.35 29.91
N LEU A 24 12.83 -38.14 29.49
CA LEU A 24 11.58 -37.50 29.94
C LEU A 24 10.44 -37.88 28.99
N SER A 25 9.75 -38.97 29.33
CA SER A 25 8.37 -39.21 28.91
C SER A 25 7.43 -38.22 29.61
N ALA A 26 6.29 -37.96 28.98
CA ALA A 26 5.16 -37.13 29.45
C ALA A 26 5.27 -35.62 29.17
N ASP A 27 4.74 -35.19 28.01
CA ASP A 27 3.49 -34.43 27.96
C ASP A 27 3.09 -34.19 26.49
N LEU A 28 2.25 -35.08 25.98
CA LEU A 28 1.57 -34.94 24.69
C LEU A 28 0.07 -34.77 24.94
N SER A 29 -0.36 -33.75 25.68
CA SER A 29 -1.79 -33.58 25.95
C SER A 29 -2.38 -32.16 25.79
N ASP A 30 -1.74 -31.18 25.13
CA ASP A 30 -2.41 -29.88 24.99
C ASP A 30 -2.01 -29.00 23.80
N LYS A 31 -1.96 -29.57 22.58
CA LYS A 31 -1.69 -28.78 21.35
C LYS A 31 -2.82 -28.71 20.32
N HIS A 32 -3.97 -29.33 20.57
CA HIS A 32 -5.05 -29.37 19.58
C HIS A 32 -6.23 -28.42 19.83
N THR A 33 -6.33 -27.74 20.98
CA THR A 33 -7.51 -26.91 21.30
C THR A 33 -7.37 -25.43 20.89
N THR A 34 -6.17 -24.91 20.62
CA THR A 34 -5.97 -23.44 20.52
C THR A 34 -5.86 -22.91 19.08
N SER A 35 -5.67 -23.75 18.07
CA SER A 35 -5.42 -23.27 16.69
C SER A 35 -6.70 -22.90 15.91
N GLN A 36 -7.86 -23.47 16.28
CA GLN A 36 -9.13 -23.15 15.61
C GLN A 36 -9.80 -21.87 16.16
N ALA A 37 -9.62 -21.55 17.44
CA ALA A 37 -10.18 -20.33 18.06
C ALA A 37 -9.50 -19.02 17.58
N LEU A 38 -8.26 -19.10 17.07
CA LEU A 38 -7.49 -17.93 16.60
C LEU A 38 -7.66 -17.62 15.11
N LYS A 39 -8.39 -18.45 14.35
CA LYS A 39 -8.63 -18.24 12.90
C LYS A 39 -9.81 -17.31 12.59
N GLY A 40 -10.75 -17.12 13.52
CA GLY A 40 -11.96 -16.30 13.30
C GLY A 40 -11.80 -14.78 13.57
N ARG A 41 -10.90 -14.37 14.48
CA ARG A 41 -10.70 -12.94 14.83
C ARG A 41 -9.74 -12.18 13.91
N LYS A 42 -8.91 -12.88 13.13
CA LYS A 42 -7.88 -12.24 12.28
C LYS A 42 -8.43 -11.66 10.97
N GLY A 43 -9.59 -12.14 10.50
CA GLY A 43 -10.20 -11.71 9.24
C GLY A 43 -10.86 -10.32 9.32
N LEU A 44 -11.85 -10.17 10.20
CA LEU A 44 -12.60 -8.91 10.36
C LEU A 44 -11.70 -7.78 10.86
N GLY A 45 -10.80 -8.05 11.82
CA GLY A 45 -9.83 -7.05 12.29
C GLY A 45 -8.88 -6.54 11.19
N ARG A 46 -8.47 -7.41 10.24
CA ARG A 46 -7.67 -6.98 9.08
C ARG A 46 -8.45 -6.11 8.11
N ILE A 47 -9.72 -6.43 7.86
CA ILE A 47 -10.58 -5.64 6.95
C ILE A 47 -10.81 -4.25 7.55
N LEU A 48 -11.12 -4.17 8.84
CA LEU A 48 -11.31 -2.89 9.54
C LEU A 48 -10.03 -2.05 9.55
N ASN A 49 -8.87 -2.67 9.81
CA ASN A 49 -7.59 -1.96 9.75
C ASN A 49 -7.26 -1.49 8.32
N ALA A 50 -7.53 -2.31 7.31
CA ALA A 50 -7.34 -1.92 5.90
C ALA A 50 -8.26 -0.76 5.50
N ALA A 51 -9.51 -0.77 5.96
CA ALA A 51 -10.44 0.34 5.76
C ALA A 51 -9.93 1.64 6.40
N GLY A 52 -9.33 1.56 7.59
CA GLY A 52 -8.64 2.70 8.24
C GLY A 52 -7.54 3.28 7.36
N TYR A 53 -6.61 2.44 6.87
CA TYR A 53 -5.53 2.89 5.98
C TYR A 53 -6.06 3.48 4.65
N SER A 54 -7.12 2.91 4.08
CA SER A 54 -7.75 3.47 2.89
C SER A 54 -8.33 4.86 3.14
N LEU A 55 -8.98 5.08 4.28
CA LEU A 55 -9.51 6.39 4.67
C LEU A 55 -8.38 7.41 4.86
N ASP A 56 -7.30 7.02 5.55
CA ASP A 56 -6.15 7.89 5.75
C ASP A 56 -5.54 8.33 4.41
N GLY A 57 -5.40 7.40 3.45
CA GLY A 57 -4.92 7.70 2.09
C GLY A 57 -5.84 8.66 1.33
N LEU A 58 -7.16 8.44 1.39
CA LEU A 58 -8.14 9.34 0.78
C LEU A 58 -8.13 10.74 1.41
N LEU A 59 -8.03 10.83 2.74
CA LEU A 59 -7.93 12.11 3.44
C LEU A 59 -6.62 12.83 3.11
N ALA A 60 -5.51 12.10 3.01
CA ALA A 60 -4.22 12.67 2.61
C ALA A 60 -4.30 13.27 1.21
N ALA A 61 -4.83 12.53 0.22
CA ALA A 61 -5.04 13.05 -1.13
C ALA A 61 -6.00 14.25 -1.15
N PHE A 62 -7.11 14.19 -0.42
CA PHE A 62 -8.06 15.31 -0.35
C PHE A 62 -7.45 16.59 0.20
N LYS A 63 -6.62 16.49 1.23
CA LYS A 63 -5.97 17.66 1.84
C LYS A 63 -4.78 18.16 1.02
N GLY A 64 -3.94 17.25 0.53
CA GLY A 64 -2.71 17.56 -0.20
C GLY A 64 -2.97 18.05 -1.64
N GLU A 65 -3.92 17.42 -2.33
CA GLU A 65 -3.98 17.49 -3.79
C GLU A 65 -5.18 18.29 -4.29
N ALA A 66 -4.91 19.44 -4.88
CA ALA A 66 -5.94 20.29 -5.48
C ALA A 66 -6.67 19.58 -6.63
N ALA A 67 -5.93 18.84 -7.47
CA ALA A 67 -6.49 18.07 -8.58
C ALA A 67 -7.45 16.98 -8.08
N PHE A 68 -7.10 16.25 -7.02
CA PHE A 68 -8.02 15.28 -6.40
C PHE A 68 -9.33 15.93 -5.91
N ARG A 69 -9.26 17.11 -5.28
CA ARG A 69 -10.48 17.85 -4.88
C ARG A 69 -11.33 18.27 -6.09
N GLN A 70 -10.70 18.70 -7.18
CA GLN A 70 -11.39 19.06 -8.42
C GLN A 70 -12.08 17.83 -9.04
N LEU A 71 -11.43 16.67 -9.03
CA LEU A 71 -12.03 15.42 -9.51
C LEU A 71 -13.20 14.96 -8.64
N ILE A 72 -13.12 15.13 -7.31
CA ILE A 72 -14.28 14.86 -6.43
C ILE A 72 -15.43 15.79 -6.79
N LEU A 73 -15.18 17.08 -6.97
CA LEU A 73 -16.23 18.03 -7.38
C LEU A 73 -16.83 17.65 -8.74
N LEU A 74 -16.00 17.26 -9.71
CA LEU A 74 -16.44 16.77 -11.01
C LEU A 74 -17.33 15.53 -10.86
N ASN A 75 -16.91 14.54 -10.07
CA ASN A 75 -17.70 13.33 -9.79
C ASN A 75 -19.04 13.67 -9.10
N LEU A 76 -19.02 14.60 -8.14
CA LEU A 76 -20.20 15.04 -7.40
C LEU A 76 -21.26 15.67 -8.30
N VAL A 77 -20.85 16.32 -9.40
CA VAL A 77 -21.76 16.91 -10.39
C VAL A 77 -22.17 15.89 -11.46
N MET A 78 -21.18 15.18 -12.02
CA MET A 78 -21.38 14.34 -13.20
C MET A 78 -22.09 13.02 -12.89
N ILE A 79 -21.91 12.44 -11.70
CA ILE A 79 -22.60 11.19 -11.32
C ILE A 79 -24.12 11.41 -11.21
N PRO A 80 -24.63 12.42 -10.45
CA PRO A 80 -26.05 12.73 -10.46
C PRO A 80 -26.58 13.04 -11.87
N LEU A 81 -25.82 13.78 -12.67
CA LEU A 81 -26.19 14.08 -14.05
C LEU A 81 -26.37 12.79 -14.87
N ALA A 82 -25.49 11.80 -14.74
CA ALA A 82 -25.62 10.52 -15.43
C ALA A 82 -26.91 9.75 -15.06
N PHE A 83 -27.43 9.92 -13.84
CA PHE A 83 -28.71 9.34 -13.43
C PHE A 83 -29.94 10.09 -13.97
N LEU A 84 -29.79 11.38 -14.32
CA LEU A 84 -30.85 12.20 -14.90
C LEU A 84 -30.99 12.02 -16.42
N LEU A 85 -29.98 11.48 -17.09
CA LEU A 85 -29.98 11.23 -18.54
C LEU A 85 -30.75 9.96 -18.90
N ASP A 86 -31.51 10.04 -20.00
CA ASP A 86 -32.22 8.90 -20.61
C ASP A 86 -31.26 8.07 -21.48
N VAL A 87 -30.41 7.30 -20.81
CA VAL A 87 -29.43 6.39 -21.41
C VAL A 87 -29.63 4.98 -20.88
N SER A 88 -29.14 3.99 -21.61
CA SER A 88 -29.19 2.60 -21.17
C SER A 88 -28.41 2.40 -19.86
N ARG A 89 -28.74 1.31 -19.14
CA ARG A 89 -28.05 0.96 -17.90
C ARG A 89 -26.55 0.75 -18.09
N ALA A 90 -26.15 0.19 -19.25
CA ALA A 90 -24.75 -0.06 -19.58
C ALA A 90 -23.99 1.25 -19.84
N GLU A 91 -24.58 2.16 -20.63
CA GLU A 91 -24.01 3.48 -20.89
C GLU A 91 -23.83 4.27 -19.59
N ARG A 92 -24.86 4.33 -18.74
CA ARG A 92 -24.77 4.98 -17.43
C ARG A 92 -23.65 4.41 -16.57
N ALA A 93 -23.51 3.08 -16.53
CA ALA A 93 -22.44 2.43 -15.78
C ALA A 93 -21.05 2.82 -16.32
N MET A 94 -20.89 2.90 -17.65
CA MET A 94 -19.63 3.34 -18.27
C MET A 94 -19.32 4.82 -17.96
N MET A 95 -20.31 5.71 -18.06
CA MET A 95 -20.17 7.13 -17.73
C MET A 95 -19.70 7.36 -16.29
N ILE A 96 -20.22 6.57 -15.34
CA ILE A 96 -19.80 6.61 -13.93
C ILE A 96 -18.42 5.96 -13.75
N ALA A 97 -18.16 4.83 -14.41
CA ALA A 97 -16.91 4.08 -14.26
C ALA A 97 -15.69 4.92 -14.66
N VAL A 98 -15.76 5.69 -15.75
CA VAL A 98 -14.63 6.54 -16.19
C VAL A 98 -14.35 7.70 -15.23
N LEU A 99 -15.37 8.22 -14.54
CA LEU A 99 -15.20 9.26 -13.52
C LEU A 99 -14.48 8.71 -12.27
N LEU A 100 -14.85 7.50 -11.85
CA LEU A 100 -14.19 6.80 -10.74
C LEU A 100 -12.77 6.37 -11.11
N LEU A 101 -12.55 5.97 -12.36
CA LEU A 101 -11.21 5.65 -12.87
C LEU A 101 -10.27 6.86 -12.76
N ALA A 102 -10.73 8.06 -13.08
CA ALA A 102 -9.89 9.26 -12.94
C ALA A 102 -9.53 9.58 -11.48
N LEU A 103 -10.39 9.26 -10.51
CA LEU A 103 -10.02 9.35 -9.08
C LEU A 103 -8.95 8.33 -8.70
N ILE A 104 -9.03 7.11 -9.24
CA ILE A 104 -8.02 6.07 -9.01
C ILE A 104 -6.67 6.49 -9.61
N VAL A 105 -6.67 6.97 -10.86
CA VAL A 105 -5.45 7.43 -11.54
C VAL A 105 -4.81 8.59 -10.78
N GLU A 106 -5.61 9.55 -10.31
CA GLU A 106 -5.11 10.66 -9.50
C GLU A 106 -4.48 10.17 -8.18
N LEU A 107 -5.13 9.26 -7.46
CA LEU A 107 -4.56 8.69 -6.21
C LEU A 107 -3.23 7.99 -6.47
N LEU A 108 -3.11 7.26 -7.59
CA LEU A 108 -1.86 6.61 -7.99
C LEU A 108 -0.80 7.65 -8.37
N ASN A 109 -1.17 8.70 -9.10
CA ASN A 109 -0.27 9.80 -9.46
C ASN A 109 0.29 10.47 -8.19
N SER A 110 -0.56 10.86 -7.24
CA SER A 110 -0.13 11.48 -5.99
C SER A 110 0.71 10.55 -5.12
N ALA A 111 0.41 9.25 -5.11
CA ALA A 111 1.23 8.26 -4.40
C ALA A 111 2.64 8.15 -5.01
N ILE A 112 2.76 8.18 -6.35
CA ILE A 112 4.05 8.18 -7.05
C ILE A 112 4.82 9.47 -6.73
N GLU A 113 4.16 10.63 -6.80
CA GLU A 113 4.77 11.92 -6.46
C GLU A 113 5.30 11.93 -5.02
N ALA A 114 4.50 11.50 -4.04
CA ALA A 114 4.91 11.41 -2.65
C ALA A 114 6.09 10.44 -2.43
N ALA A 115 6.11 9.31 -3.14
CA ALA A 115 7.21 8.35 -3.08
C ALA A 115 8.51 8.93 -3.65
N ILE A 116 8.42 9.65 -4.78
CA ILE A 116 9.57 10.29 -5.43
C ILE A 116 10.11 11.44 -4.58
N ASP A 117 9.23 12.27 -4.02
CA ASP A 117 9.60 13.43 -3.19
C ASP A 117 10.30 13.03 -1.89
N ARG A 118 9.98 11.83 -1.37
CA ARG A 118 10.70 11.25 -0.23
C ARG A 118 12.14 10.85 -0.58
N ILE A 119 12.41 10.41 -1.81
CA ILE A 119 13.69 9.79 -2.19
C ILE A 119 14.66 10.82 -2.80
N SER A 120 14.15 11.82 -3.51
CA SER A 120 14.94 12.67 -4.41
C SER A 120 14.90 14.14 -4.00
N PHE A 121 15.87 14.60 -3.20
CA PHE A 121 16.02 16.04 -2.90
C PHE A 121 16.71 16.83 -4.04
N ALA A 122 17.46 16.15 -4.92
CA ALA A 122 18.00 16.71 -6.15
C ALA A 122 17.13 16.31 -7.35
N LEU A 123 17.02 17.18 -8.37
CA LEU A 123 16.30 16.86 -9.60
C LEU A 123 17.03 15.76 -10.39
N HIS A 124 16.60 14.51 -10.22
CA HIS A 124 17.09 13.38 -11.00
C HIS A 124 16.25 13.21 -12.28
N PRO A 125 16.85 12.99 -13.47
CA PRO A 125 16.11 12.83 -14.73
C PRO A 125 15.02 11.76 -14.67
N LEU A 126 15.26 10.64 -13.99
CA LEU A 126 14.27 9.57 -13.82
C LEU A 126 13.10 9.99 -12.90
N SER A 127 13.36 10.76 -11.85
CA SER A 127 12.31 11.30 -10.96
C SER A 127 11.37 12.21 -11.74
N LYS A 128 11.92 13.03 -12.64
CA LYS A 128 11.12 13.85 -13.56
C LYS A 128 10.27 12.99 -14.49
N GLN A 129 10.87 12.00 -15.17
CA GLN A 129 10.13 11.13 -16.09
C GLN A 129 8.97 10.40 -15.40
N ALA A 130 9.17 9.90 -14.19
CA ALA A 130 8.12 9.20 -13.45
C ALA A 130 6.94 10.13 -13.10
N LYS A 131 7.20 11.38 -12.70
CA LYS A 131 6.15 12.38 -12.48
C LYS A 131 5.44 12.76 -13.78
N ASP A 132 6.20 12.97 -14.87
CA ASP A 132 5.63 13.29 -16.18
C ASP A 132 4.70 12.17 -16.68
N MET A 133 5.06 10.91 -16.47
CA MET A 133 4.22 9.76 -16.81
C MET A 133 2.94 9.69 -15.97
N GLY A 134 3.02 9.99 -14.68
CA GLY A 134 1.84 10.06 -13.81
C GLY A 134 0.85 11.14 -14.25
N SER A 135 1.36 12.34 -14.54
CA SER A 135 0.57 13.43 -15.12
C SER A 135 -0.03 13.08 -16.49
N ALA A 136 0.72 12.38 -17.35
CA ALA A 136 0.23 11.91 -18.64
C ALA A 136 -0.90 10.88 -18.49
N ALA A 137 -0.81 9.96 -17.52
CA ALA A 137 -1.87 9.01 -17.22
C ALA A 137 -3.16 9.74 -16.80
N GLN A 138 -3.04 10.78 -15.97
CA GLN A 138 -4.18 11.60 -15.57
C GLN A 138 -4.84 12.33 -16.75
N LEU A 139 -4.04 12.90 -17.66
CA LEU A 139 -4.55 13.51 -18.89
C LEU A 139 -5.31 12.51 -19.76
N VAL A 140 -4.81 11.28 -19.89
CA VAL A 140 -5.49 10.21 -20.63
C VAL A 140 -6.83 9.83 -19.97
N ALA A 141 -6.88 9.75 -18.63
CA ALA A 141 -8.12 9.48 -17.91
C ALA A 141 -9.16 10.59 -18.11
N LEU A 142 -8.76 11.86 -18.09
CA LEU A 142 -9.66 12.99 -18.37
C LEU A 142 -10.16 12.97 -19.82
N THR A 143 -9.28 12.64 -20.77
CA THR A 143 -9.65 12.48 -22.20
C THR A 143 -10.65 11.34 -22.37
N LEU A 144 -10.47 10.24 -21.63
CA LEU A 144 -11.40 9.11 -21.64
C LEU A 144 -12.79 9.49 -21.10
N ILE A 145 -12.86 10.28 -20.01
CA ILE A 145 -14.13 10.83 -19.51
C ILE A 145 -14.83 11.61 -20.63
N PHE A 146 -14.12 12.56 -21.24
CA PHE A 146 -14.68 13.38 -22.31
C PHE A 146 -15.17 12.53 -23.49
N ALA A 147 -14.35 11.59 -23.97
CA ALA A 147 -14.69 10.75 -25.10
C ALA A 147 -15.92 9.86 -24.84
N VAL A 148 -15.99 9.19 -23.69
CA VAL A 148 -17.13 8.33 -23.34
C VAL A 148 -18.41 9.15 -23.22
N TRP A 149 -18.37 10.30 -22.54
CA TRP A 149 -19.53 11.18 -22.42
C TRP A 149 -19.97 11.74 -23.77
N ALA A 150 -19.03 12.17 -24.63
CA ALA A 150 -19.34 12.67 -25.95
C ALA A 150 -19.98 11.59 -26.83
N VAL A 151 -19.43 10.37 -26.88
CA VAL A 151 -19.98 9.29 -27.70
C VAL A 151 -21.38 8.88 -27.27
N ILE A 152 -21.67 8.85 -25.97
CA ILE A 152 -22.98 8.44 -25.46
C ILE A 152 -24.05 9.52 -25.68
N LEU A 153 -23.67 10.80 -25.74
CA LEU A 153 -24.61 11.92 -25.86
C LEU A 153 -24.83 12.41 -27.30
N LEU A 154 -24.07 11.90 -28.28
CA LEU A 154 -24.22 12.19 -29.70
C LEU A 154 -25.22 11.23 -30.36
#